data_AF-A0A7Z9SDN6-F1
#
_entry.id   AF-A0A7Z9SDN6-F1
#
_cell.length_a   1.000
_cell.length_b   1.000
_cell.length_c   1.000
_cell.angle_alpha   90.00
_cell.angle_beta   90.00
_cell.angle_gamma   90.00
#
_symmetry.space_group_name_H-M   'P 1'
#
loop_
_entity.id
_entity.type
_entity.pdbx_description
1 polymer ?
#
loop_
_entity_poly.entity_id
_entity_poly.type
_entity_poly.pdbx_seq_one_letter_code
_entity_poly.pdbx_strand_id
1 'polypeptide(L)'
;MFEFDSLSEQKAKLKVVGVGGAGGNAVTRMITSGMQGVDFIAINTDAQDLDNNPSEQKIQVGKNLTKGLGAGANSTVGREAIEAD
;
A
#
# COMPACT_ATOMS: atom_id res chain seq x y z
N MET A 1 31.78 29.99 -6.78
CA MET A 1 30.36 30.24 -6.47
C MET A 1 29.86 28.99 -5.77
N PHE A 2 29.55 29.07 -4.48
CA PHE A 2 29.03 27.92 -3.72
C PHE A 2 27.51 27.89 -3.93
N GLU A 3 27.03 26.82 -4.56
CA GLU A 3 25.61 26.54 -4.72
C GLU A 3 25.16 25.82 -3.44
N PHE A 4 24.28 26.45 -2.65
CA PHE A 4 23.66 25.80 -1.51
C PHE A 4 22.57 24.88 -2.06
N ASP A 5 22.89 23.61 -2.29
CA ASP A 5 21.86 22.59 -2.47
C ASP A 5 20.93 22.63 -1.25
N SER A 6 19.63 22.66 -1.51
CA SER A 6 18.66 22.69 -0.42
C SER A 6 18.76 21.38 0.37
N LEU A 7 18.93 21.44 1.69
CA LEU A 7 18.92 20.25 2.56
C LEU A 7 17.65 19.38 2.38
N SER A 8 16.58 19.97 1.83
CA SER A 8 15.34 19.29 1.42
C SER A 8 15.53 18.26 0.30
N GLU A 9 16.48 18.46 -0.62
CA GLU A 9 16.72 17.54 -1.75
C GLU A 9 17.55 16.32 -1.35
N GLN A 10 18.17 16.32 -0.18
CA GLN A 10 18.97 15.20 0.34
C GLN A 10 18.18 14.21 1.21
N LYS A 11 16.86 14.41 1.41
CA LYS A 11 16.05 13.49 2.23
C LYS A 11 15.61 12.27 1.43
N ALA A 12 15.80 11.08 2.01
CA ALA A 12 15.29 9.84 1.44
C ALA A 12 13.75 9.85 1.39
N LYS A 13 13.19 9.48 0.22
CA LYS A 13 11.75 9.29 0.06
C LYS A 13 11.38 7.92 0.59
N LEU A 14 10.75 7.85 1.76
CA LEU A 14 10.33 6.60 2.38
C LEU A 14 8.93 6.23 1.92
N LYS A 15 8.76 4.94 1.56
CA LYS A 15 7.46 4.36 1.22
C LYS A 15 7.24 3.10 2.04
N VAL A 16 6.04 2.93 2.57
CA VAL A 16 5.61 1.71 3.27
C VAL A 16 4.45 1.10 2.51
N VAL A 17 4.62 -0.16 2.11
CA VAL A 17 3.64 -0.91 1.34
C VAL A 17 3.04 -2.01 2.23
N GLY A 18 1.76 -1.88 2.56
CA GLY A 18 0.98 -2.90 3.26
C GLY A 18 0.26 -3.79 2.26
N VAL A 19 0.58 -5.09 2.25
CA VAL A 19 -0.04 -6.06 1.33
C VAL A 19 -1.03 -6.97 2.08
N GLY A 20 -2.22 -7.14 1.51
CA GLY A 20 -3.31 -7.94 2.08
C GLY A 20 -3.92 -7.33 3.34
N GLY A 21 -4.86 -8.04 3.98
CA GLY A 21 -5.58 -7.53 5.15
C GLY A 21 -4.66 -7.20 6.34
N ALA A 22 -3.72 -8.09 6.69
CA ALA A 22 -2.80 -7.87 7.80
C ALA A 22 -1.82 -6.71 7.53
N GLY A 23 -1.27 -6.63 6.31
CA GLY A 23 -0.39 -5.53 5.91
C GLY A 23 -1.14 -4.20 5.87
N GLY A 24 -2.37 -4.19 5.35
CA GLY A 24 -3.27 -3.05 5.39
C GLY A 24 -3.55 -2.57 6.82
N ASN A 25 -3.83 -3.49 7.75
CA ASN A 25 -4.03 -3.17 9.16
C ASN A 25 -2.78 -2.56 9.82
N ALA A 26 -1.59 -3.08 9.51
CA ALA A 26 -0.34 -2.51 10.00
C ALA A 26 -0.15 -1.07 9.51
N VAL A 27 -0.41 -0.81 8.22
CA VAL A 27 -0.37 0.54 7.63
C VAL A 27 -1.40 1.46 8.29
N THR A 28 -2.64 1.01 8.47
CA THR A 28 -3.67 1.75 9.20
C THR A 28 -3.18 2.15 10.59
N ARG A 29 -2.52 1.24 11.31
CA ARG A 29 -1.96 1.55 12.64
C ARG A 29 -0.86 2.60 12.57
N MET A 30 0.04 2.53 11.59
CA MET A 30 1.11 3.52 11.42
C MET A 30 0.54 4.92 11.14
N ILE A 31 -0.44 5.01 10.23
CA ILE A 31 -1.12 6.27 9.89
C ILE A 31 -1.85 6.84 11.10
N THR A 32 -2.70 6.03 11.75
CA THR A 32 -3.50 6.48 12.91
C THR A 32 -2.65 6.80 14.14
N SER A 33 -1.45 6.25 14.23
CA SER A 33 -0.48 6.61 15.29
C SER A 33 0.30 7.89 14.97
N GLY A 34 0.04 8.53 13.82
CA GLY A 34 0.65 9.80 13.44
C GLY A 34 2.08 9.67 12.89
N MET A 35 2.45 8.54 12.30
CA MET A 35 3.76 8.40 11.64
C MET A 35 3.86 9.37 10.46
N GLN A 36 4.95 10.15 10.43
CA GLN A 36 5.20 11.19 9.43
C GLN A 36 6.43 10.88 8.57
N GLY A 37 6.53 11.53 7.41
CA GLY A 37 7.69 11.41 6.51
C GLY A 37 7.73 10.10 5.71
N VAL A 38 6.59 9.42 5.58
CA VAL A 38 6.43 8.14 4.89
C VAL A 38 5.20 8.22 3.99
N ASP A 39 5.34 7.82 2.73
CA ASP A 39 4.19 7.60 1.85
C ASP A 39 3.62 6.20 2.11
N PHE A 40 2.36 6.12 2.52
CA PHE A 40 1.68 4.85 2.78
C PHE A 40 0.91 4.36 1.56
N ILE A 41 1.13 3.09 1.22
CA ILE A 41 0.49 2.40 0.10
C ILE A 41 -0.17 1.13 0.64
N ALA A 42 -1.45 0.95 0.38
CA ALA A 42 -2.17 -0.29 0.65
C ALA A 42 -2.42 -1.06 -0.66
N ILE A 43 -2.12 -2.36 -0.67
CA ILE A 43 -2.35 -3.26 -1.79
C ILE A 43 -3.22 -4.42 -1.29
N ASN A 44 -4.36 -4.67 -1.93
CA ASN A 44 -5.20 -5.82 -1.59
C ASN A 44 -5.99 -6.33 -2.80
N THR A 45 -6.43 -7.58 -2.73
CA THR A 45 -7.39 -8.15 -3.68
C THR A 45 -8.84 -7.87 -3.30
N ASP A 46 -9.09 -7.59 -2.01
CA ASP A 46 -10.39 -7.24 -1.45
C ASP A 46 -10.62 -5.73 -1.54
N ALA A 47 -11.68 -5.34 -2.26
CA ALA A 47 -12.03 -3.93 -2.48
C ALA A 47 -12.56 -3.27 -1.20
N GLN A 48 -13.30 -4.00 -0.37
CA GLN A 48 -13.89 -3.47 0.85
C GLN A 48 -12.81 -3.16 1.89
N ASP A 49 -11.83 -4.05 2.03
CA ASP A 49 -10.67 -3.80 2.89
C ASP A 49 -9.86 -2.58 2.43
N LEU A 50 -9.69 -2.40 1.12
CA LEU A 50 -8.99 -1.23 0.58
C LEU A 50 -9.76 0.05 0.82
N ASP A 51 -11.06 0.08 0.57
CA ASP A 51 -11.88 1.27 0.75
C ASP A 51 -11.82 1.79 2.20
N ASN A 52 -11.78 0.87 3.17
CA ASN A 52 -11.64 1.19 4.59
C ASN A 52 -10.22 1.57 5.04
N ASN A 53 -9.20 1.40 4.19
CA ASN A 53 -7.82 1.73 4.54
C ASN A 53 -7.57 3.26 4.40
N PRO A 54 -6.95 3.92 5.40
CA PRO A 54 -6.70 5.36 5.36
C PRO A 54 -5.47 5.77 4.54
N SER A 55 -4.79 4.83 3.88
CA SER A 55 -3.66 5.16 2.99
C SER A 55 -4.09 6.06 1.84
N GLU A 56 -3.24 7.06 1.53
CA GLU A 56 -3.47 7.94 0.38
C GLU A 56 -3.40 7.19 -0.94
N GLN A 57 -2.50 6.19 -1.03
CA GLN A 57 -2.38 5.33 -2.20
C GLN A 57 -2.96 3.95 -1.92
N LYS A 58 -3.91 3.54 -2.77
CA LYS A 58 -4.62 2.27 -2.67
C LYS A 58 -4.61 1.57 -4.03
N ILE A 59 -4.13 0.33 -4.06
CA ILE A 59 -3.99 -0.45 -5.28
C ILE A 59 -4.78 -1.75 -5.10
N GLN A 60 -5.88 -1.86 -5.84
CA GLN A 60 -6.60 -3.11 -5.96
C GLN A 60 -5.95 -3.98 -7.02
N VAL A 61 -5.57 -5.21 -6.67
CA VAL A 61 -4.99 -6.19 -7.58
C VAL A 61 -5.92 -7.37 -7.82
N GLY A 62 -5.80 -8.03 -8.96
CA GLY A 62 -6.63 -9.15 -9.37
C GLY A 62 -8.09 -8.78 -9.56
N LYS A 63 -8.42 -7.54 -9.95
CA LYS A 63 -9.82 -7.06 -10.04
C LYS A 63 -10.70 -7.98 -10.89
N ASN A 64 -10.18 -8.48 -12.01
CA ASN A 64 -10.90 -9.40 -12.90
C ASN A 64 -10.94 -10.85 -12.36
N LEU A 65 -9.90 -11.25 -11.61
CA LEU A 65 -9.75 -12.59 -11.06
C LEU A 65 -10.64 -12.81 -9.82
N THR A 66 -10.59 -11.88 -8.87
CA THR A 66 -11.27 -11.97 -7.56
C THR A 66 -12.60 -11.24 -7.53
N LYS A 67 -12.87 -10.39 -8.52
CA LYS A 67 -14.03 -9.49 -8.57
C LYS A 67 -14.11 -8.55 -7.34
N GLY A 68 -12.97 -8.31 -6.70
CA GLY A 68 -12.88 -7.51 -5.47
C GLY A 68 -13.33 -8.20 -4.19
N LEU A 69 -13.53 -9.53 -4.21
CA LEU A 69 -13.93 -10.32 -3.04
C LEU A 69 -12.76 -10.93 -2.27
N GLY A 70 -11.52 -10.62 -2.68
CA GLY A 70 -10.31 -11.16 -2.07
C GLY A 70 -9.87 -12.51 -2.62
N ALA A 71 -8.66 -12.93 -2.22
CA ALA A 71 -8.04 -14.19 -2.64
C ALA A 71 -8.51 -15.43 -1.85
N GLY A 72 -9.40 -15.26 -0.85
CA GLY A 72 -9.94 -16.37 -0.05
C GLY A 72 -8.88 -17.18 0.70
N ALA A 73 -7.83 -16.53 1.19
CA ALA A 73 -6.65 -17.15 1.81
C ALA A 73 -5.87 -18.14 0.92
N ASN A 74 -6.15 -18.16 -0.39
CA ASN A 74 -5.37 -18.94 -1.35
C ASN A 74 -4.19 -18.11 -1.88
N SER A 75 -2.97 -18.53 -1.54
CA SER A 75 -1.74 -17.85 -1.95
C SER A 75 -1.54 -17.85 -3.47
N THR A 76 -2.05 -18.87 -4.18
CA THR A 76 -1.95 -18.95 -5.64
C THR A 76 -2.79 -17.87 -6.30
N VAL A 77 -4.02 -17.66 -5.82
CA VAL A 77 -4.90 -16.57 -6.30
C VAL A 77 -4.27 -15.21 -6.03
N GLY A 78 -3.67 -15.01 -4.86
CA GLY A 78 -2.95 -13.77 -4.54
C GLY A 78 -1.75 -13.51 -5.45
N ARG A 79 -1.03 -14.57 -5.82
CA ARG A 79 0.09 -14.49 -6.77
C ARG A 79 -0.40 -14.14 -8.18
N GLU A 80 -1.38 -14.86 -8.70
CA GLU A 80 -1.97 -14.61 -10.02
C GLU A 80 -2.56 -13.20 -10.12
N ALA A 81 -3.19 -12.72 -9.03
CA ALA A 81 -3.71 -11.35 -8.95
C ALA A 81 -2.63 -10.27 -9.13
N ILE A 82 -1.43 -10.50 -8.56
CA ILE A 82 -0.29 -9.59 -8.70
C ILE A 82 0.39 -9.72 -10.06
N GLU A 83 0.48 -10.92 -10.63
CA GLU A 83 1.11 -11.11 -11.94
C GLU A 83 0.24 -10.56 -13.10
N ALA A 84 -1.06 -10.39 -12.88
CA ALA A 84 -2.01 -9.92 -13.88
C ALA A 84 -2.17 -8.39 -13.97
N ASP A 85 -1.72 -7.63 -12.96
CA ASP A 85 -1.89 -6.17 -12.84
C ASP A 85 -0.55 -5.45 -12.62
#